data_AF-A0A8C1NMM0-F1
#
_entry.id   AF-A0A8C1NMM0-F1
#
_cell.length_a   1.000
_cell.length_b   1.000
_cell.length_c   1.000
_cell.angle_alpha   90.00
_cell.angle_beta   90.00
_cell.angle_gamma   90.00
#
_symmetry.space_group_name_H-M   'P 1'
#
loop_
_entity.id
_entity.type
_entity.pdbx_description
1 polymer ?
#
loop_
_entity_poly.entity_id
_entity_poly.type
_entity_poly.pdbx_seq_one_letter_code
_entity_poly.pdbx_strand_id
1 'polypeptide(L)'
;MKSLTLLIFCCMIAACLSAGLPDNKSASPAESPRDDGVFVKRDVASTVVRPKRAGTAPADLTVAQLESLREVCEANLACEHMMDVSGIIAAYTAYYGPIPY
;
A
#
# COMPACT_ATOMS: atom_id res chain seq x y z
N MET A 1 42.78 -0.09 -3.04
CA MET A 1 42.19 0.51 -1.82
C MET A 1 40.68 0.74 -1.91
N LYS A 2 40.10 1.05 -3.08
CA LYS A 2 38.64 1.28 -3.27
C LYS A 2 37.74 0.07 -2.93
N SER A 3 38.17 -1.14 -3.31
CA SER A 3 37.40 -2.38 -3.05
C SER A 3 37.29 -2.70 -1.55
N LEU A 4 38.34 -2.35 -0.78
CA LEU A 4 38.37 -2.55 0.66
C LEU A 4 37.39 -1.61 1.39
N THR A 5 37.22 -0.38 0.90
CA THR A 5 36.21 0.57 1.41
C THR A 5 34.78 0.06 1.18
N LEU A 6 34.49 -0.52 0.01
CA LEU A 6 33.17 -1.10 -0.29
C LEU A 6 32.84 -2.31 0.61
N LEU A 7 33.83 -3.17 0.85
CA LEU A 7 33.65 -4.32 1.74
C LEU A 7 33.35 -3.90 3.18
N ILE A 8 34.06 -2.90 3.71
CA ILE A 8 33.81 -2.38 5.07
C ILE A 8 32.39 -1.79 5.18
N PHE A 9 31.96 -1.02 4.19
CA PHE A 9 30.63 -0.42 4.19
C PHE A 9 29.52 -1.47 4.12
N CYS A 10 29.71 -2.51 3.31
CA CYS A 10 28.78 -3.64 3.23
C CYS A 10 28.64 -4.39 4.57
N CYS A 11 29.75 -4.64 5.26
CA CYS A 11 29.74 -5.30 6.57
C CYS A 11 29.01 -4.48 7.65
N MET A 12 29.17 -3.15 7.64
CA MET A 12 28.49 -2.26 8.58
C MET A 12 26.97 -2.28 8.37
N ILE A 13 26.50 -2.25 7.13
CA ILE A 13 25.06 -2.33 6.81
C ILE A 13 24.49 -3.66 7.30
N ALA A 14 25.14 -4.79 7.00
CA ALA A 14 24.66 -6.11 7.42
C ALA A 14 24.54 -6.23 8.96
N ALA A 15 25.52 -5.70 9.70
CA ALA A 15 25.49 -5.69 11.16
C ALA A 15 24.34 -4.84 11.73
N CYS A 16 24.01 -3.71 11.11
CA CYS A 16 22.89 -2.86 11.52
C CYS A 16 21.51 -3.52 11.30
N LEU A 17 21.33 -4.27 10.20
CA LEU A 17 20.08 -5.01 9.98
C LEU A 17 19.90 -6.19 10.94
N SER A 18 20.99 -6.74 11.46
CA SER A 18 20.96 -7.92 12.35
C SER A 18 20.61 -7.56 13.80
N ALA A 19 20.69 -6.28 14.17
CA ALA A 19 20.51 -5.80 15.54
C ALA A 19 19.07 -5.31 15.86
N GLY A 20 18.13 -5.43 14.91
CA GLY A 20 16.75 -4.99 15.08
C GLY A 20 15.76 -6.12 15.29
N LEU A 21 15.61 -6.58 16.54
CA LEU A 21 14.36 -6.95 17.27
C LEU A 21 14.62 -8.08 18.30
N PRO A 22 14.33 -7.88 19.59
CA PRO A 22 13.98 -8.98 20.48
C PRO A 22 12.56 -9.47 20.17
N ASP A 23 12.44 -10.75 19.82
CA ASP A 23 11.18 -11.50 19.71
C ASP A 23 10.46 -11.70 21.05
N ASN A 24 9.13 -11.89 20.95
CA ASN A 24 8.11 -12.22 21.97
C ASN A 24 7.41 -11.01 22.64
N LYS A 25 6.10 -10.80 22.48
CA LYS A 25 5.02 -11.71 22.90
C LYS A 25 3.74 -11.53 22.07
N SER A 26 3.27 -12.63 21.49
CA SER A 26 1.90 -12.83 21.02
C SER A 26 0.93 -12.85 22.21
N ALA A 27 -0.14 -12.06 22.15
CA ALA A 27 -1.38 -12.26 22.92
C ALA A 27 -2.53 -11.48 22.25
N SER A 28 -3.39 -12.20 21.53
CA SER A 28 -4.77 -11.78 21.28
C SER A 28 -5.55 -11.80 22.61
N PRO A 29 -6.58 -10.96 22.78
CA PRO A 29 -7.92 -11.55 22.87
C PRO A 29 -8.97 -10.80 22.06
N ALA A 30 -9.95 -11.59 21.61
CA ALA A 30 -11.20 -11.18 21.00
C ALA A 30 -12.12 -10.51 22.02
N GLU A 31 -12.84 -9.46 21.61
CA GLU A 31 -14.06 -9.01 22.29
C GLU A 31 -15.00 -8.33 21.28
N SER A 32 -16.06 -9.02 20.89
CA SER A 32 -17.30 -8.46 20.32
C SER A 32 -18.41 -9.09 21.16
N PRO A 33 -19.38 -8.33 21.71
CA PRO A 33 -20.61 -8.10 20.94
C PRO A 33 -21.40 -6.83 21.34
N ARG A 34 -21.91 -6.05 20.38
CA ARG A 34 -23.21 -5.34 20.52
C ARG A 34 -23.93 -5.29 19.18
N ASP A 35 -24.94 -6.16 19.10
CA ASP A 35 -26.02 -6.19 18.13
C ASP A 35 -27.08 -5.18 18.61
N ASP A 36 -27.16 -4.04 17.93
CA ASP A 36 -28.27 -3.10 18.08
C ASP A 36 -28.90 -2.93 16.68
N GLY A 37 -29.98 -3.68 16.47
CA GLY A 37 -30.71 -3.74 15.20
C GLY A 37 -31.33 -2.40 14.81
N VAL A 38 -30.86 -1.84 13.70
CA VAL A 38 -31.50 -0.71 13.02
C VAL A 38 -32.27 -1.24 11.81
N PHE A 39 -33.59 -1.40 11.96
CA PHE A 39 -34.50 -1.64 10.85
C PHE A 39 -34.66 -0.37 10.02
N VAL A 40 -33.93 -0.26 8.91
CA VAL A 40 -34.16 0.79 7.90
C VAL A 40 -35.17 0.29 6.87
N LYS A 41 -36.20 1.12 6.65
CA LYS A 41 -37.33 0.93 5.74
C LYS A 41 -36.87 0.70 4.30
N ARG A 42 -37.45 -0.29 3.63
CA ARG A 42 -36.92 -1.04 2.47
C ARG A 42 -36.97 -0.34 1.09
N ASP A 43 -37.36 0.94 1.00
CA ASP A 43 -37.82 1.51 -0.29
C ASP A 43 -36.98 2.68 -0.86
N VAL A 44 -35.76 2.92 -0.38
CA VAL A 44 -34.82 3.90 -0.99
C VAL A 44 -33.39 3.33 -1.08
N ALA A 45 -33.25 2.10 -1.58
CA ALA A 45 -31.96 1.41 -1.70
C ALA A 45 -31.50 1.19 -3.16
N SER A 46 -32.05 1.92 -4.13
CA SER A 46 -31.77 1.72 -5.56
C SER A 46 -30.71 2.67 -6.15
N THR A 47 -30.08 3.56 -5.39
CA THR A 47 -29.09 4.51 -5.94
C THR A 47 -27.69 4.38 -5.38
N VAL A 48 -27.44 3.50 -4.40
CA VAL A 48 -26.07 3.16 -4.00
C VAL A 48 -25.63 1.95 -4.83
N VAL A 49 -25.38 2.20 -6.12
CA VAL A 49 -24.57 1.30 -6.91
C VAL A 49 -23.21 1.29 -6.23
N ARG A 50 -22.94 0.26 -5.41
CA ARG A 50 -21.62 0.03 -4.84
C ARG A 50 -20.67 0.06 -6.03
N PRO A 51 -19.76 1.04 -6.15
CA PRO A 51 -18.79 1.02 -7.23
C PRO A 51 -18.09 -0.31 -7.08
N LYS A 52 -18.26 -1.16 -8.10
CA LYS A 52 -17.52 -2.40 -8.24
C LYS A 52 -16.08 -1.98 -8.00
N ARG A 53 -15.48 -2.47 -6.92
CA ARG A 53 -14.06 -2.25 -6.63
C ARG A 53 -13.34 -3.04 -7.72
N ALA A 54 -13.32 -2.53 -8.94
CA ALA A 54 -12.36 -2.86 -9.97
C ALA A 54 -11.02 -2.24 -9.56
N GLY A 55 -10.64 -2.45 -8.30
CA GLY A 55 -9.28 -2.30 -7.86
C GLY A 55 -8.66 -3.62 -8.25
N THR A 56 -8.21 -3.70 -9.50
CA THR A 56 -7.22 -4.68 -9.95
C THR A 56 -6.22 -4.83 -8.81
N ALA A 57 -6.16 -6.02 -8.21
CA ALA A 57 -5.31 -6.20 -7.04
C ALA A 57 -3.88 -5.84 -7.47
N PRO A 58 -3.00 -5.38 -6.57
CA PRO A 58 -1.62 -5.05 -6.92
C PRO A 58 -0.90 -6.12 -7.73
N ALA A 59 -1.31 -7.38 -7.57
CA ALA A 59 -0.78 -8.56 -8.24
C ALA A 59 -1.30 -8.79 -9.67
N ASP A 60 -2.32 -8.07 -10.12
CA ASP A 60 -2.99 -8.30 -11.41
C ASP A 60 -2.54 -7.32 -12.52
N LEU A 61 -1.72 -6.31 -12.18
CA LEU A 61 -1.21 -5.33 -13.14
C LEU A 61 0.05 -5.85 -13.84
N THR A 62 0.08 -5.73 -15.17
CA THR A 62 1.28 -5.99 -15.97
C THR A 62 2.34 -4.91 -15.73
N VAL A 63 3.60 -5.23 -16.05
CA VAL A 63 4.73 -4.28 -15.90
C VAL A 63 4.48 -2.99 -16.68
N ALA A 64 3.98 -3.10 -17.91
CA ALA A 64 3.67 -1.93 -18.75
C ALA A 64 2.58 -1.02 -18.13
N GLN A 65 1.59 -1.60 -17.46
CA GLN A 65 0.56 -0.82 -16.76
C GLN A 65 1.14 -0.09 -15.54
N LEU A 66 2.06 -0.73 -14.81
CA LEU A 66 2.77 -0.09 -13.69
C LEU A 66 3.68 1.05 -14.16
N GLU A 67 4.34 0.89 -15.29
CA GLU A 67 5.15 1.96 -15.91
C GLU A 67 4.28 3.15 -16.34
N SER A 68 3.14 2.88 -16.99
CA SER A 68 2.18 3.94 -17.33
C SER A 68 1.67 4.70 -16.10
N LEU A 69 1.40 4.01 -14.99
CA LEU A 69 1.02 4.65 -13.72
C LEU A 69 2.16 5.52 -13.17
N ARG A 70 3.41 5.05 -13.25
CA ARG A 70 4.62 5.78 -12.81
C ARG A 70 4.80 7.08 -13.58
N GLU A 71 4.73 7.04 -14.90
CA GLU A 71 4.89 8.24 -15.75
C GLU A 71 3.91 9.36 -15.35
N VAL A 72 2.66 9.00 -15.02
CA VAL A 72 1.64 9.96 -14.57
C VAL A 72 1.95 10.50 -13.16
N CYS A 73 2.49 9.66 -12.29
CA CYS A 73 2.82 10.05 -10.91
C CYS A 73 4.09 10.92 -10.84
N GLU A 74 5.08 10.66 -11.69
CA GLU A 74 6.33 11.45 -11.78
C GLU A 74 6.08 12.90 -12.23
N ALA A 75 5.00 13.15 -13.00
CA ALA A 75 4.61 14.51 -13.36
C ALA A 75 4.04 15.34 -12.17
N ASN A 76 3.82 14.71 -11.01
CA ASN A 76 3.28 15.35 -9.82
C ASN A 76 4.18 15.05 -8.61
N LEU A 77 4.93 16.06 -8.15
CA LEU A 77 5.90 15.95 -7.06
C LEU A 77 5.32 15.33 -5.76
N ALA A 78 4.05 15.62 -5.46
CA ALA A 78 3.39 15.09 -4.28
C ALA A 78 3.01 13.61 -4.44
N CYS A 79 2.65 13.20 -5.66
CA CYS A 79 2.46 11.80 -6.02
C CYS A 79 3.78 11.04 -6.00
N GLU A 80 4.82 11.57 -6.65
CA GLU A 80 6.16 10.99 -6.69
C GLU A 80 6.69 10.70 -5.29
N HIS A 81 6.64 11.68 -4.38
CA HIS A 81 7.10 11.47 -3.01
C HIS A 81 6.28 10.40 -2.26
N MET A 82 4.97 10.34 -2.51
CA MET A 82 4.13 9.30 -1.93
C MET A 82 4.41 7.92 -2.55
N MET A 83 4.77 7.86 -3.83
CA MET A 83 5.12 6.62 -4.52
C MET A 83 6.36 5.98 -3.91
N ASP A 84 7.35 6.76 -3.50
CA ASP A 84 8.57 6.25 -2.85
C ASP A 84 8.30 5.57 -1.51
N VAL A 85 7.31 6.07 -0.75
CA VAL A 85 6.99 5.58 0.59
C VAL A 85 5.90 4.53 0.60
N SER A 86 4.86 4.70 -0.22
CA SER A 86 3.63 3.91 -0.21
C SER A 86 3.47 3.02 -1.45
N GLY A 87 4.34 3.15 -2.44
CA GLY A 87 4.26 2.45 -3.71
C GLY A 87 3.33 3.12 -4.73
N ILE A 88 3.48 2.74 -6.00
CA ILE A 88 2.80 3.40 -7.13
C ILE A 88 1.27 3.31 -7.07
N ILE A 89 0.72 2.17 -6.63
CA ILE A 89 -0.73 1.97 -6.61
C ILE A 89 -1.40 2.88 -5.56
N ALA A 90 -0.83 2.95 -4.36
CA ALA A 90 -1.36 3.81 -3.31
C ALA A 90 -1.22 5.30 -3.67
N ALA A 91 -0.07 5.68 -4.23
CA ALA A 91 0.17 7.06 -4.67
C ALA A 91 -0.78 7.47 -5.80
N TYR A 92 -0.83 6.69 -6.89
CA TYR A 92 -1.71 6.99 -8.00
C TYR A 92 -3.18 7.08 -7.55
N THR A 93 -3.64 6.12 -6.73
CA THR A 93 -5.03 6.13 -6.27
C THR A 93 -5.38 7.30 -5.35
N ALA A 94 -4.42 7.82 -4.58
CA ALA A 94 -4.62 8.99 -3.74
C ALA A 94 -4.77 10.29 -4.56
N TYR A 95 -4.02 10.44 -5.66
CA TYR A 95 -4.01 11.67 -6.45
C TYR A 95 -4.94 11.65 -7.67
N TYR A 96 -5.12 10.50 -8.30
CA TYR A 96 -5.84 10.34 -9.57
C TYR A 96 -7.07 9.43 -9.48
N GLY A 97 -7.27 8.74 -8.35
CA GLY A 97 -8.44 7.87 -8.13
C GLY A 97 -8.25 6.44 -8.65
N PRO A 98 -9.35 5.69 -8.91
CA PRO A 98 -9.28 4.28 -9.28
C PRO A 98 -8.43 4.04 -10.54
N ILE A 99 -7.65 2.95 -10.54
CA ILE A 99 -6.79 2.56 -11.67
C ILE A 99 -7.67 2.18 -12.89
N PRO A 100 -7.42 2.73 -14.09
CA PRO A 100 -8.27 2.54 -15.26
C PRO A 100 -7.91 1.30 -16.10
N TYR A 101 -7.78 0.12 -15.46
CA TYR A 101 -7.47 -1.16 -16.12
C TYR A 101 -8.36 -2.30 -15.62
#